data_AF-A0A327TYE1-F1
#
_entry.id   AF-A0A327TYE1-F1
#
_cell.length_a   1.000
_cell.length_b   1.000
_cell.length_c   1.000
_cell.angle_alpha   90.00
_cell.angle_beta   90.00
_cell.angle_gamma   90.00
#
_symmetry.space_group_name_H-M   'P 1'
#
loop_
_entity.id
_entity.type
_entity.pdbx_description
1 polymer ?
#
loop_
_entity_poly.entity_id
_entity_poly.type
_entity_poly.pdbx_seq_one_letter_code
_entity_poly.pdbx_strand_id
1 'polypeptide(L)'
;MDNGHVRYFGDHKATTTVEPGRTTGNAALLDAFAGHQGHTPEERAAAVPLLLFRAVKRDGKDKGHVEFCGLGVIERSERLVQWGGRDHTTFTNYVYDIALIDLTAEDDTVAWAWIDSRRDKTLSDVQTLELAPLARREWVKHGHSALPKLRRRVARAKVTKVVEQRPAPETVEAKDLHLIYKHFDGRKHDFEAVASAVAARVLRGAGNSYVEGWLTRRSGDGGADFVGRLDIGSGLAGTSLVVLGQAKCVKLDSLVTAEQIARVVARLRRGWIGVYVTTGAYSVPAQTEMVEDQYPIVLINGSELARELRSMARDDHGGDLAACIEHVVTQRETAVTNRRPEEILLE
;
A
#
# COMPACT_ATOMS: atom_id res chain seq x y z
N MET A 1 -0.28 3.73 12.42
CA MET A 1 -0.93 2.42 12.59
C MET A 1 -0.75 1.54 11.37
N ASP A 2 -0.78 2.11 10.17
CA ASP A 2 -0.71 1.37 8.90
C ASP A 2 0.55 0.50 8.74
N ASN A 3 1.68 0.96 9.30
CA ASN A 3 2.95 0.22 9.33
C ASN A 3 3.16 -0.54 10.66
N GLY A 4 2.11 -0.71 11.46
CA GLY A 4 2.16 -1.44 12.73
C GLY A 4 3.14 -0.88 13.75
N HIS A 5 3.34 0.43 13.79
CA HIS A 5 4.15 1.13 14.78
C HIS A 5 3.33 2.21 15.47
N VAL A 6 3.50 2.31 16.78
CA VAL A 6 2.95 3.35 17.65
C VAL A 6 4.05 3.85 18.58
N ARG A 7 4.24 5.17 18.61
CA ARG A 7 5.08 5.84 19.59
C ARG A 7 4.20 6.40 20.71
N TYR A 8 4.31 5.84 21.91
CA TYR A 8 3.45 6.18 23.06
C TYR A 8 4.25 6.90 24.14
N PHE A 9 3.77 8.07 24.58
CA PHE A 9 4.40 8.85 25.64
C PHE A 9 3.80 8.51 26.99
N GLY A 10 4.67 8.36 27.99
CA GLY A 10 4.33 8.08 29.36
C GLY A 10 3.48 9.13 30.05
N ASP A 11 2.99 8.79 31.24
CA ASP A 11 2.09 9.64 32.03
C ASP A 11 2.81 10.65 32.93
N HIS A 12 4.13 10.79 32.83
CA HIS A 12 4.86 11.82 33.56
C HIS A 12 4.54 13.22 33.01
N LYS A 13 4.34 14.19 33.90
CA LYS A 13 4.04 15.59 33.56
C LYS A 13 4.98 16.52 34.32
N ALA A 14 5.05 17.78 33.89
CA ALA A 14 5.82 18.81 34.60
C ALA A 14 5.37 19.01 36.07
N THR A 15 4.08 18.75 36.36
CA THR A 15 3.50 18.85 37.71
C THR A 15 3.69 17.59 38.54
N THR A 16 4.27 16.53 37.98
CA THR A 16 4.48 15.27 38.69
C THR A 16 5.63 15.40 39.68
N THR A 17 5.40 14.99 40.93
CA THR A 17 6.39 15.12 42.02
C THR A 17 7.17 13.84 42.31
N VAL A 18 6.68 12.69 41.83
CA VAL A 18 7.39 11.41 41.94
C VAL A 18 8.50 11.31 40.91
N GLU A 19 9.47 10.42 41.10
CA GLU A 19 10.54 10.21 40.13
C GLU A 19 10.02 9.67 38.79
N PRO A 20 10.69 9.99 37.66
CA PRO A 20 10.39 9.39 36.36
C PRO A 20 10.39 7.85 36.43
N GLY A 21 9.35 7.23 35.88
CA GLY A 21 9.14 5.78 35.96
C GLY A 21 8.31 5.31 37.16
N ARG A 22 8.01 6.18 38.14
CA ARG A 22 7.22 5.84 39.34
C ARG A 22 5.75 6.25 39.26
N THR A 23 5.34 6.99 38.23
CA THR A 23 3.92 7.22 37.96
C THR A 23 3.24 5.90 37.61
N THR A 24 1.95 5.77 37.90
CA THR A 24 1.21 4.50 37.74
C THR A 24 1.32 3.95 36.31
N GLY A 25 1.16 4.81 35.30
CA GLY A 25 1.26 4.41 33.89
C GLY A 25 2.67 3.99 33.49
N ASN A 26 3.68 4.82 33.77
CA ASN A 26 5.07 4.47 33.44
C ASN A 26 5.57 3.22 34.18
N ALA A 27 5.22 3.06 35.46
CA ALA A 27 5.60 1.87 36.22
C ALA A 27 5.02 0.60 35.57
N ALA A 28 3.72 0.64 35.20
CA ALA A 28 3.06 -0.47 34.52
C ALA A 28 3.67 -0.75 33.12
N LEU A 29 4.02 0.28 32.36
CA LEU A 29 4.63 0.12 31.03
C LEU A 29 6.08 -0.36 31.09
N LEU A 30 6.84 0.01 32.12
CA LEU A 30 8.20 -0.52 32.35
C LEU A 30 8.16 -2.00 32.75
N ASP A 31 7.21 -2.39 33.59
CA ASP A 31 6.99 -3.79 33.95
C ASP A 31 6.55 -4.63 32.73
N ALA A 32 5.57 -4.13 31.97
CA ALA A 32 5.16 -4.75 30.71
C ALA A 32 6.31 -4.84 29.69
N PHE A 33 7.17 -3.82 29.63
CA PHE A 33 8.36 -3.86 28.77
C PHE A 33 9.32 -4.97 29.19
N ALA A 34 9.60 -5.13 30.49
CA ALA A 34 10.44 -6.21 30.98
C ALA A 34 9.88 -7.58 30.59
N GLY A 35 8.57 -7.80 30.75
CA GLY A 35 7.91 -9.03 30.30
C GLY A 35 8.00 -9.23 28.78
N HIS A 36 7.87 -8.16 27.99
CA HIS A 36 8.05 -8.23 26.54
C HIS A 36 9.47 -8.60 26.12
N GLN A 37 10.50 -8.22 26.90
CA GLN A 37 11.89 -8.60 26.65
C GLN A 37 12.25 -10.05 27.07
N GLY A 38 11.27 -10.87 27.48
CA GLY A 38 11.49 -12.26 27.88
C GLY A 38 12.30 -13.08 26.87
N HIS A 39 13.28 -13.81 27.39
CA HIS A 39 14.22 -14.62 26.61
C HIS A 39 13.64 -15.99 26.28
N THR A 40 12.76 -16.53 27.11
CA THR A 40 12.09 -17.81 26.89
C THR A 40 10.65 -17.66 26.40
N PRO A 41 10.07 -18.67 25.73
CA PRO A 41 8.64 -18.69 25.42
C PRO A 41 7.77 -18.55 26.67
N GLU A 42 8.15 -19.16 27.78
CA GLU A 42 7.40 -19.13 29.04
C GLU A 42 7.33 -17.71 29.62
N GLU A 43 8.46 -16.98 29.63
CA GLU A 43 8.49 -15.57 30.04
C GLU A 43 7.62 -14.69 29.12
N ARG A 44 7.64 -14.93 27.81
CA ARG A 44 6.81 -14.19 26.84
C ARG A 44 5.33 -14.58 26.89
N ALA A 45 5.01 -15.79 27.33
CA ALA A 45 3.64 -16.22 27.58
C ALA A 45 3.03 -15.45 28.75
N ALA A 46 3.84 -15.16 29.78
CA ALA A 46 3.44 -14.34 30.93
C ALA A 46 3.34 -12.83 30.62
N ALA A 47 3.97 -12.36 29.53
CA ALA A 47 3.99 -10.95 29.18
C ALA A 47 2.57 -10.36 28.99
N VAL A 48 2.33 -9.20 29.61
CA VAL A 48 1.03 -8.52 29.62
C VAL A 48 0.68 -8.03 28.20
N PRO A 49 -0.49 -8.40 27.65
CA PRO A 49 -0.92 -7.88 26.35
C PRO A 49 -1.25 -6.39 26.42
N LEU A 50 -0.72 -5.60 25.47
CA LEU A 50 -1.08 -4.19 25.35
C LEU A 50 -2.21 -4.01 24.34
N LEU A 51 -3.41 -3.70 24.82
CA LEU A 51 -4.52 -3.28 23.96
C LEU A 51 -4.48 -1.75 23.80
N LEU A 52 -4.33 -1.27 22.57
CA LEU A 52 -4.24 0.16 22.30
C LEU A 52 -5.60 0.71 21.88
N PHE A 53 -5.95 1.87 22.44
CA PHE A 53 -7.18 2.59 22.11
C PHE A 53 -6.88 4.06 21.87
N ARG A 54 -7.65 4.70 20.98
CA ARG A 54 -7.66 6.16 20.84
C ARG A 54 -9.06 6.72 21.02
N ALA A 55 -9.17 7.90 21.61
CA ALA A 55 -10.43 8.62 21.67
C ALA A 55 -10.86 9.04 20.26
N VAL A 56 -12.12 8.83 19.92
CA VAL A 56 -12.68 9.19 18.61
C VAL A 56 -13.97 9.98 18.76
N LYS A 57 -14.21 10.90 17.83
CA LYS A 57 -15.48 11.62 17.72
C LYS A 57 -16.50 10.71 17.03
N ARG A 58 -17.68 10.57 17.60
CA ARG A 58 -18.79 9.81 17.01
C ARG A 58 -20.10 10.54 17.22
N ASP A 59 -20.93 10.62 16.18
CA ASP A 59 -22.24 11.26 16.20
C ASP A 59 -22.22 12.69 16.78
N GLY A 60 -21.23 13.48 16.37
CA GLY A 60 -21.05 14.86 16.84
C GLY A 60 -20.49 15.01 18.26
N LYS A 61 -20.33 13.93 19.04
CA LYS A 61 -19.78 13.95 20.40
C LYS A 61 -18.26 13.76 20.39
N ASP A 62 -17.54 14.73 20.95
CA ASP A 62 -16.07 14.72 21.03
C ASP A 62 -15.51 13.76 22.10
N LYS A 63 -16.35 13.23 23.00
CA LYS A 63 -15.93 12.38 24.13
C LYS A 63 -16.86 11.18 24.31
N GLY A 64 -16.37 10.16 25.00
CA GLY A 64 -17.14 8.97 25.41
C GLY A 64 -17.00 7.76 24.49
N HIS A 65 -16.25 7.87 23.38
CA HIS A 65 -16.01 6.78 22.45
C HIS A 65 -14.52 6.54 22.26
N VAL A 66 -14.16 5.27 22.15
CA VAL A 66 -12.81 4.82 21.84
C VAL A 66 -12.83 3.87 20.65
N GLU A 67 -11.76 3.91 19.87
CA GLU A 67 -11.51 2.98 18.79
C GLU A 67 -10.34 2.07 19.18
N PHE A 68 -10.50 0.78 18.94
CA PHE A 68 -9.43 -0.20 19.11
C PHE A 68 -8.39 -0.03 17.99
N CYS A 69 -7.13 0.14 18.38
CA CYS A 69 -6.01 0.39 17.47
C CYS A 69 -5.16 -0.85 17.20
N GLY A 70 -5.33 -1.91 17.99
CA GLY A 70 -4.61 -3.17 17.83
C GLY A 70 -3.98 -3.67 19.13
N LEU A 71 -3.30 -4.81 18.99
CA LEU A 71 -2.55 -5.48 20.05
C LEU A 71 -1.06 -5.19 19.89
N GLY A 72 -0.43 -4.69 20.95
CA GLY A 72 0.94 -4.17 20.95
C GLY A 72 1.95 -5.05 21.67
N VAL A 73 3.18 -5.04 21.18
CA VAL A 73 4.40 -5.51 21.87
C VAL A 73 5.34 -4.31 22.00
N ILE A 74 5.88 -4.07 23.20
CA ILE A 74 6.83 -2.97 23.44
C ILE A 74 8.21 -3.42 22.98
N GLU A 75 8.74 -2.77 21.96
CA GLU A 75 10.05 -3.07 21.36
C GLU A 75 11.17 -2.29 22.03
N ARG A 76 10.85 -1.07 22.47
CA ARG A 76 11.82 -0.14 23.04
C ARG A 76 11.16 0.75 24.08
N SER A 77 11.94 1.09 25.11
CA SER A 77 11.62 2.11 26.09
C SER A 77 12.79 3.09 26.16
N GLU A 78 12.51 4.38 26.06
CA GLU A 78 13.50 5.45 26.16
C GLU A 78 13.08 6.49 27.17
N ARG A 79 14.06 7.05 27.90
CA ARG A 79 13.85 8.22 28.76
C ARG A 79 14.16 9.48 27.95
N LEU A 80 13.23 10.44 27.92
CA LEU A 80 13.39 11.70 27.21
C LEU A 80 13.06 12.92 28.08
N VAL A 81 13.66 14.06 27.74
CA VAL A 81 13.30 15.36 28.32
C VAL A 81 12.26 16.03 27.44
N GLN A 82 11.15 16.45 28.03
CA GLN A 82 10.04 17.15 27.38
C GLN A 82 9.89 18.55 27.97
N TRP A 83 9.32 19.46 27.18
CA TRP A 83 8.90 20.79 27.61
C TRP A 83 7.41 20.77 27.92
N GLY A 84 6.99 21.36 29.03
CA GLY A 84 5.56 21.46 29.35
C GLY A 84 5.23 22.39 30.50
N GLY A 85 3.93 22.57 30.72
CA GLY A 85 3.40 23.59 31.62
C GLY A 85 3.29 24.96 30.96
N ARG A 86 2.60 25.91 31.61
CA ARG A 86 2.49 27.30 31.13
C ARG A 86 3.84 28.02 31.17
N ASP A 87 4.74 27.59 32.06
CA ASP A 87 6.04 28.22 32.30
C ASP A 87 7.18 27.59 31.49
N HIS A 88 6.88 26.71 30.52
CA HIS A 88 7.86 26.04 29.65
C HIS A 88 9.03 25.39 30.42
N THR A 89 8.73 24.68 31.50
CA THR A 89 9.73 23.93 32.26
C THR A 89 10.05 22.59 31.60
N THR A 90 11.29 22.12 31.77
CA THR A 90 11.68 20.78 31.34
C THR A 90 11.29 19.74 32.40
N PHE A 91 10.83 18.59 31.95
CA PHE A 91 10.58 17.42 32.80
C PHE A 91 10.97 16.15 32.06
N THR A 92 11.28 15.08 32.79
CA THR A 92 11.69 13.82 32.18
C THR A 92 10.54 12.82 32.14
N ASN A 93 10.32 12.17 31.00
CA ASN A 93 9.28 11.16 30.81
C ASN A 93 9.85 9.94 30.05
N TYR A 94 9.03 8.92 29.88
CA TYR A 94 9.32 7.77 29.02
C TYR A 94 8.57 7.85 27.70
N VAL A 95 9.15 7.28 26.66
CA VAL A 95 8.49 6.97 25.40
C VAL A 95 8.71 5.50 25.06
N TYR A 96 7.67 4.88 24.53
CA TYR A 96 7.62 3.47 24.22
C TYR A 96 7.35 3.31 22.73
N ASP A 97 8.23 2.59 22.03
CA ASP A 97 7.96 2.13 20.67
C ASP A 97 7.25 0.79 20.73
N ILE A 98 6.05 0.76 20.19
CA ILE A 98 5.13 -0.38 20.26
C ILE A 98 4.90 -0.90 18.85
N ALA A 99 5.22 -2.16 18.62
CA ALA A 99 4.80 -2.89 17.43
C ALA A 99 3.37 -3.37 17.59
N LEU A 100 2.49 -2.95 16.68
CA LEU A 100 1.18 -3.57 16.54
C LEU A 100 1.35 -4.88 15.77
N ILE A 101 0.91 -5.99 16.36
CA ILE A 101 0.95 -7.28 15.68
C ILE A 101 -0.20 -7.39 14.67
N ASP A 102 0.03 -8.17 13.62
CA ASP A 102 -0.91 -8.44 12.55
C ASP A 102 -2.05 -9.32 13.06
N LEU A 103 -3.28 -8.83 12.91
CA LEU A 103 -4.52 -9.51 13.32
C LEU A 103 -5.35 -9.91 12.08
N THR A 104 -4.77 -9.89 10.88
CA THR A 104 -5.48 -10.20 9.63
C THR A 104 -6.10 -11.60 9.66
N ALA A 105 -5.45 -12.58 10.32
CA ALA A 105 -6.00 -13.93 10.44
C ALA A 105 -7.23 -14.00 11.35
N GLU A 106 -7.44 -12.99 12.18
CA GLU A 106 -8.57 -12.81 13.09
C GLU A 106 -9.49 -11.66 12.64
N ASP A 107 -9.48 -11.31 11.34
CA ASP A 107 -10.29 -10.23 10.76
C ASP A 107 -10.10 -8.87 11.47
N ASP A 108 -8.85 -8.56 11.87
CA ASP A 108 -8.48 -7.36 12.63
C ASP A 108 -9.15 -7.26 14.02
N THR A 109 -9.58 -8.40 14.59
CA THR A 109 -10.22 -8.48 15.91
C THR A 109 -9.36 -9.17 16.97
N VAL A 110 -9.71 -8.96 18.24
CA VAL A 110 -9.17 -9.71 19.39
C VAL A 110 -10.33 -10.31 20.15
N ALA A 111 -10.31 -11.62 20.36
CA ALA A 111 -11.34 -12.32 21.12
C ALA A 111 -11.25 -11.95 22.62
N TRP A 112 -12.31 -11.39 23.19
CA TRP A 112 -12.37 -11.10 24.63
C TRP A 112 -12.23 -12.35 25.51
N ALA A 113 -12.65 -13.51 25.00
CA ALA A 113 -12.44 -14.80 25.67
C ALA A 113 -10.96 -15.07 26.00
N TRP A 114 -10.02 -14.60 25.17
CA TRP A 114 -8.59 -14.67 25.47
C TRP A 114 -8.20 -13.75 26.63
N ILE A 115 -8.73 -12.53 26.66
CA ILE A 115 -8.46 -11.59 27.75
C ILE A 115 -9.03 -12.14 29.06
N ASP A 116 -10.22 -12.74 29.03
CA ASP A 116 -10.84 -13.36 30.19
C ASP A 116 -10.06 -14.59 30.67
N SER A 117 -9.56 -15.44 29.76
CA SER A 117 -8.74 -16.59 30.14
C SER A 117 -7.42 -16.17 30.81
N ARG A 118 -6.81 -15.05 30.41
CA ARG A 118 -5.65 -14.47 31.08
C ARG A 118 -5.91 -13.91 32.48
N ARG A 119 -7.18 -13.69 32.83
CA ARG A 119 -7.58 -13.24 34.17
C ARG A 119 -7.97 -14.39 35.09
N ASP A 120 -8.11 -15.60 34.54
CA ASP A 120 -8.44 -16.80 35.28
C ASP A 120 -7.19 -17.37 35.99
N LYS A 121 -7.21 -17.35 37.31
CA LYS A 121 -6.11 -17.84 38.15
C LYS A 121 -5.94 -19.36 38.11
N THR A 122 -6.89 -20.09 37.53
CA THR A 122 -6.83 -21.55 37.38
C THR A 122 -6.10 -21.98 36.11
N LEU A 123 -5.89 -21.06 35.17
CA LEU A 123 -5.19 -21.29 33.91
C LEU A 123 -3.75 -20.80 34.00
N SER A 124 -2.82 -21.58 33.46
CA SER A 124 -1.45 -21.14 33.23
C SER A 124 -1.38 -20.22 32.01
N ASP A 125 -0.39 -19.33 31.97
CA ASP A 125 -0.16 -18.44 30.82
C ASP A 125 -0.09 -19.19 29.48
N VAL A 126 0.51 -20.38 29.47
CA VAL A 126 0.62 -21.24 28.29
C VAL A 126 -0.74 -21.72 27.82
N GLN A 127 -1.64 -22.13 28.73
CA GLN A 127 -3.00 -22.55 28.38
C GLN A 127 -3.81 -21.40 27.78
N THR A 128 -3.59 -20.16 28.24
CA THR A 128 -4.31 -18.99 27.68
C THR A 128 -3.97 -18.72 26.22
N LEU A 129 -2.83 -19.21 25.71
CA LEU A 129 -2.39 -18.98 24.33
C LEU A 129 -3.25 -19.69 23.29
N GLU A 130 -4.06 -20.67 23.68
CA GLU A 130 -4.97 -21.37 22.76
C GLU A 130 -5.99 -20.41 22.13
N LEU A 131 -6.40 -19.37 22.87
CA LEU A 131 -7.35 -18.35 22.43
C LEU A 131 -6.67 -17.09 21.91
N ALA A 132 -5.34 -16.99 22.03
CA ALA A 132 -4.58 -15.82 21.61
C ALA A 132 -4.52 -15.72 20.07
N PRO A 133 -4.43 -14.49 19.52
CA PRO A 133 -4.18 -14.30 18.08
C PRO A 133 -2.92 -15.06 17.61
N LEU A 134 -2.94 -15.56 16.37
CA LEU A 134 -1.85 -16.33 15.78
C LEU A 134 -0.52 -15.57 15.85
N ALA A 135 -0.52 -14.28 15.53
CA ALA A 135 0.69 -13.46 15.63
C ALA A 135 1.21 -13.34 17.08
N ARG A 136 0.33 -13.33 18.09
CA ARG A 136 0.76 -13.33 19.50
C ARG A 136 1.41 -14.65 19.86
N ARG A 137 0.86 -15.77 19.40
CA ARG A 137 1.39 -17.13 19.63
C ARG A 137 2.77 -17.30 18.97
N GLU A 138 2.91 -16.84 17.73
CA GLU A 138 4.18 -16.86 17.01
C GLU A 138 5.24 -15.98 17.69
N TRP A 139 4.84 -14.81 18.21
CA TRP A 139 5.73 -13.96 18.98
C TRP A 139 6.15 -14.61 20.31
N VAL A 140 5.25 -15.30 21.03
CA VAL A 140 5.65 -16.09 22.22
C VAL A 140 6.72 -17.09 21.84
N LYS A 141 6.53 -17.82 20.75
CA LYS A 141 7.44 -18.89 20.35
C LYS A 141 8.81 -18.37 19.91
N HIS A 142 8.85 -17.29 19.14
CA HIS A 142 10.05 -16.85 18.42
C HIS A 142 10.65 -15.52 18.91
N GLY A 143 9.93 -14.79 19.77
CA GLY A 143 10.36 -13.53 20.36
C GLY A 143 10.55 -12.40 19.36
N HIS A 144 11.43 -11.46 19.70
CA HIS A 144 11.65 -10.24 18.91
C HIS A 144 12.18 -10.49 17.49
N SER A 145 12.82 -11.63 17.25
CA SER A 145 13.30 -12.00 15.92
C SER A 145 12.16 -12.16 14.88
N ALA A 146 10.95 -12.49 15.34
CA ALA A 146 9.78 -12.66 14.49
C ALA A 146 8.95 -11.38 14.29
N LEU A 147 9.12 -10.36 15.16
CA LEU A 147 8.33 -9.11 15.12
C LEU A 147 8.26 -8.44 13.75
N PRO A 148 9.35 -8.32 12.96
CA PRO A 148 9.28 -7.70 11.63
C PRO A 148 8.28 -8.36 10.66
N LYS A 149 8.07 -9.68 10.81
CA LYS A 149 7.12 -10.46 10.00
C LYS A 149 5.71 -10.44 10.58
N LEU A 150 5.61 -10.37 11.90
CA LEU A 150 4.35 -10.39 12.66
C LEU A 150 3.73 -9.00 12.82
N ARG A 151 4.41 -7.94 12.37
CA ARG A 151 3.92 -6.57 12.47
C ARG A 151 2.78 -6.32 11.48
N ARG A 152 1.73 -5.64 11.94
CA ARG A 152 0.61 -5.18 11.11
C ARG A 152 1.11 -4.33 9.94
N ARG A 153 0.67 -4.67 8.73
CA ARG A 153 0.91 -3.89 7.51
C ARG A 153 -0.35 -3.76 6.70
N VAL A 154 -1.03 -2.62 6.84
CA VAL A 154 -2.30 -2.33 6.13
C VAL A 154 -2.09 -2.32 4.62
N ALA A 155 -0.89 -1.95 4.14
CA ALA A 155 -0.55 -1.99 2.73
C ALA A 155 -0.73 -3.38 2.08
N ARG A 156 -0.50 -4.47 2.83
CA ARG A 156 -0.65 -5.84 2.29
C ARG A 156 -2.07 -6.17 1.85
N ALA A 157 -3.08 -5.59 2.50
CA ALA A 157 -4.48 -5.80 2.12
C ALA A 157 -4.83 -5.15 0.76
N LYS A 158 -3.99 -4.23 0.26
CA LYS A 158 -4.14 -3.56 -1.03
C LYS A 158 -3.25 -4.15 -2.13
N VAL A 159 -2.52 -5.22 -1.85
CA VAL A 159 -1.62 -5.89 -2.81
C VAL A 159 -2.33 -7.06 -3.46
N THR A 160 -2.29 -7.13 -4.79
CA THR A 160 -2.84 -8.25 -5.56
C THR A 160 -1.76 -9.32 -5.75
N LYS A 161 -2.10 -10.61 -5.53
CA LYS A 161 -1.13 -11.69 -5.70
C LYS A 161 -0.70 -11.81 -7.17
N VAL A 162 0.54 -12.22 -7.43
CA VAL A 162 1.04 -12.39 -8.80
C VAL A 162 0.17 -13.34 -9.62
N VAL A 163 -0.36 -14.40 -9.00
CA VAL A 163 -1.27 -15.36 -9.66
C VAL A 163 -2.60 -14.74 -10.08
N GLU A 164 -3.08 -13.75 -9.32
CA GLU A 164 -4.35 -13.04 -9.59
C GLU A 164 -4.18 -11.93 -10.64
N GLN A 165 -2.94 -11.52 -10.94
CA GLN A 165 -2.62 -10.54 -11.99
C GLN A 165 -2.45 -11.18 -13.38
N ARG A 166 -2.61 -12.50 -13.48
CA ARG A 166 -2.45 -13.26 -14.70
C ARG A 166 -3.76 -13.96 -15.03
N PRO A 167 -4.14 -14.02 -16.32
CA PRO A 167 -5.27 -14.83 -16.72
C PRO A 167 -4.99 -16.30 -16.43
N ALA A 168 -6.02 -17.04 -16.02
CA ALA A 168 -5.89 -18.47 -15.80
C ALA A 168 -5.50 -19.19 -17.12
N PRO A 169 -4.66 -20.24 -17.08
CA PRO A 169 -4.26 -20.98 -18.28
C PRO A 169 -5.47 -21.46 -19.10
N GLU A 170 -5.30 -21.58 -20.41
CA GLU A 170 -6.31 -22.05 -21.37
C GLU A 170 -7.60 -21.20 -21.49
N THR A 171 -7.70 -20.08 -20.77
CA THR A 171 -8.80 -19.12 -20.95
C THR A 171 -8.66 -18.31 -22.23
N VAL A 172 -9.77 -17.70 -22.68
CA VAL A 172 -9.75 -16.75 -23.81
C VAL A 172 -8.80 -15.59 -23.51
N GLU A 173 -8.84 -15.06 -22.29
CA GLU A 173 -7.98 -13.96 -21.87
C GLU A 173 -6.48 -14.33 -21.89
N ALA A 174 -6.12 -15.57 -21.53
CA ALA A 174 -4.74 -16.06 -21.66
C ALA A 174 -4.30 -16.17 -23.13
N LYS A 175 -5.19 -16.62 -24.03
CA LYS A 175 -4.93 -16.66 -25.48
C LYS A 175 -4.76 -15.27 -26.06
N ASP A 176 -5.58 -14.32 -25.61
CA ASP A 176 -5.53 -12.91 -26.01
C ASP A 176 -4.23 -12.26 -25.57
N LEU A 177 -3.86 -12.43 -24.30
CA LEU A 177 -2.60 -11.92 -23.78
C LEU A 177 -1.39 -12.50 -24.52
N HIS A 178 -1.43 -13.80 -24.85
CA HIS A 178 -0.38 -14.43 -25.65
C HIS A 178 -0.31 -13.87 -27.08
N LEU A 179 -1.46 -13.64 -27.72
CA LEU A 179 -1.54 -12.98 -29.03
C LEU A 179 -0.93 -11.59 -28.97
N ILE A 180 -1.31 -10.78 -27.98
CA ILE A 180 -0.79 -9.42 -27.77
C ILE A 180 0.73 -9.45 -27.58
N TYR A 181 1.24 -10.29 -26.68
CA TYR A 181 2.68 -10.40 -26.44
C TYR A 181 3.42 -10.80 -27.73
N LYS A 182 2.97 -11.86 -28.41
CA LYS A 182 3.60 -12.35 -29.64
C LYS A 182 3.57 -11.30 -30.76
N HIS A 183 2.49 -10.53 -30.85
CA HIS A 183 2.36 -9.45 -31.82
C HIS A 183 3.42 -8.37 -31.61
N PHE A 184 3.68 -7.99 -30.36
CA PHE A 184 4.61 -6.91 -30.02
C PHE A 184 6.03 -7.34 -29.64
N ASP A 185 6.31 -8.65 -29.62
CA ASP A 185 7.67 -9.14 -29.42
C ASP A 185 8.56 -8.71 -30.60
N GLY A 186 9.58 -7.90 -30.32
CA GLY A 186 10.38 -7.22 -31.34
C GLY A 186 9.79 -5.90 -31.88
N ARG A 187 8.53 -5.57 -31.56
CA ARG A 187 7.83 -4.32 -31.94
C ARG A 187 7.41 -3.50 -30.72
N LYS A 188 8.36 -3.24 -29.83
CA LYS A 188 8.10 -2.61 -28.52
C LYS A 188 7.51 -1.20 -28.61
N HIS A 189 7.83 -0.45 -29.66
CA HIS A 189 7.31 0.90 -29.86
C HIS A 189 5.83 0.89 -30.27
N ASP A 190 5.44 -0.05 -31.11
CA ASP A 190 4.05 -0.18 -31.54
C ASP A 190 3.15 -0.57 -30.35
N PHE A 191 3.71 -1.24 -29.34
CA PHE A 191 3.02 -1.52 -28.07
C PHE A 191 2.69 -0.25 -27.28
N GLU A 192 3.46 0.83 -27.42
CA GLU A 192 3.21 2.10 -26.71
C GLU A 192 1.87 2.71 -27.13
N ALA A 193 1.48 2.56 -28.41
CA ALA A 193 0.17 2.96 -28.93
C ALA A 193 -0.97 2.21 -28.24
N VAL A 194 -0.85 0.89 -28.15
CA VAL A 194 -1.82 0.02 -27.48
C VAL A 194 -1.91 0.33 -25.99
N ALA A 195 -0.77 0.51 -25.33
CA ALA A 195 -0.72 0.89 -23.93
C ALA A 195 -1.40 2.25 -23.67
N SER A 196 -1.18 3.24 -24.54
CA SER A 196 -1.84 4.55 -24.44
C SER A 196 -3.36 4.45 -24.60
N ALA A 197 -3.84 3.69 -25.59
CA ALA A 197 -5.28 3.52 -25.82
C ALA A 197 -5.97 2.78 -24.66
N VAL A 198 -5.33 1.74 -24.13
CA VAL A 198 -5.85 0.99 -22.98
C VAL A 198 -5.85 1.86 -21.72
N ALA A 199 -4.78 2.61 -21.47
CA ALA A 199 -4.73 3.55 -20.35
C ALA A 199 -5.85 4.60 -20.46
N ALA A 200 -6.11 5.13 -21.66
CA ALA A 200 -7.20 6.06 -21.89
C ALA A 200 -8.56 5.44 -21.54
N ARG A 201 -8.82 4.21 -22.01
CA ARG A 201 -10.08 3.50 -21.71
C ARG A 201 -10.27 3.25 -20.22
N VAL A 202 -9.25 2.75 -19.53
CA VAL A 202 -9.26 2.51 -18.08
C VAL A 202 -9.55 3.81 -17.32
N LEU A 203 -8.90 4.91 -17.69
CA LEU A 203 -9.06 6.19 -17.00
C LEU A 203 -10.41 6.87 -17.30
N ARG A 204 -10.97 6.70 -18.50
CA ARG A 204 -12.34 7.14 -18.84
C ARG A 204 -13.41 6.34 -18.10
N GLY A 205 -13.23 5.02 -18.01
CA GLY A 205 -14.21 4.09 -17.40
C GLY A 205 -14.55 4.41 -15.93
N ALA A 206 -13.71 5.18 -15.25
CA ALA A 206 -13.96 5.68 -13.91
C ALA A 206 -14.90 6.90 -13.85
N GLY A 207 -15.55 7.29 -14.97
CA GLY A 207 -16.41 8.47 -15.06
C GLY A 207 -15.63 9.78 -15.19
N ASN A 208 -14.32 9.71 -15.40
CA ASN A 208 -13.46 10.87 -15.54
C ASN A 208 -13.33 11.30 -17.01
N SER A 209 -13.05 12.59 -17.22
CA SER A 209 -12.70 13.11 -18.53
C SER A 209 -11.21 12.92 -18.76
N TYR A 210 -10.86 11.96 -19.61
CA TYR A 210 -9.48 11.75 -20.05
C TYR A 210 -9.29 12.28 -21.48
N VAL A 211 -8.21 13.02 -21.69
CA VAL A 211 -7.77 13.50 -23.01
C VAL A 211 -6.49 12.77 -23.39
N GLU A 212 -6.54 12.11 -24.54
CA GLU A 212 -5.40 11.43 -25.14
C GLU A 212 -4.45 12.48 -25.74
N GLY A 213 -3.18 12.43 -25.34
CA GLY A 213 -2.15 13.26 -25.94
C GLY A 213 -1.38 12.53 -27.03
N TRP A 214 -0.06 12.51 -26.89
CA TRP A 214 0.87 11.98 -27.88
C TRP A 214 1.72 10.83 -27.35
N LEU A 215 2.28 10.06 -28.29
CA LEU A 215 3.41 9.18 -28.04
C LEU A 215 4.70 10.01 -28.07
N THR A 216 5.65 9.71 -27.20
CA THR A 216 6.92 10.44 -27.16
C THR A 216 7.90 9.91 -28.18
N ARG A 217 8.85 10.74 -28.62
CA ARG A 217 9.91 10.27 -29.52
C ARG A 217 10.87 9.33 -28.81
N ARG A 218 11.37 8.36 -29.57
CA ARG A 218 12.48 7.47 -29.22
C ARG A 218 13.65 8.30 -28.69
N SER A 219 13.86 8.29 -27.37
CA SER A 219 15.05 8.83 -26.74
C SER A 219 15.78 7.70 -26.03
N GLY A 220 17.09 7.60 -26.24
CA GLY A 220 17.94 6.55 -25.66
C GLY A 220 17.93 6.54 -24.13
N ASP A 221 17.43 7.60 -23.49
CA ASP A 221 17.45 7.79 -22.04
C ASP A 221 16.17 7.33 -21.33
N GLY A 222 15.31 6.59 -22.05
CA GLY A 222 14.16 5.90 -21.48
C GLY A 222 13.16 6.85 -20.84
N GLY A 223 12.68 7.85 -21.59
CA GLY A 223 11.59 8.78 -21.24
C GLY A 223 10.26 8.10 -20.89
N ALA A 224 9.22 8.88 -20.59
CA ALA A 224 7.85 8.36 -20.61
C ALA A 224 7.48 8.00 -22.05
N ASP A 225 6.69 6.96 -22.27
CA ASP A 225 6.36 6.46 -23.61
C ASP A 225 5.16 7.20 -24.22
N PHE A 226 4.23 7.66 -23.37
CA PHE A 226 3.08 8.45 -23.81
C PHE A 226 2.64 9.48 -22.77
N VAL A 227 1.90 10.49 -23.22
CA VAL A 227 1.34 11.56 -22.39
C VAL A 227 -0.16 11.64 -22.60
N GLY A 228 -0.90 11.87 -21.53
CA GLY A 228 -2.32 12.20 -21.55
C GLY A 228 -2.70 13.20 -20.45
N ARG A 229 -3.98 13.52 -20.34
CA ARG A 229 -4.50 14.45 -19.34
C ARG A 229 -5.76 13.91 -18.72
N LEU A 230 -5.88 14.08 -17.41
CA LEU A 230 -7.08 13.73 -16.64
C LEU A 230 -7.69 15.00 -16.07
N ASP A 231 -8.91 15.31 -16.47
CA ASP A 231 -9.66 16.46 -15.96
C ASP A 231 -10.55 16.03 -14.78
N ILE A 232 -10.39 16.73 -13.66
CA ILE A 232 -11.12 16.50 -12.42
C ILE A 232 -11.99 17.72 -12.15
N GLY A 233 -13.27 17.50 -11.88
CA GLY A 233 -14.23 18.59 -11.64
C GLY A 233 -14.75 19.20 -12.95
N SER A 234 -15.35 20.38 -12.87
CA SER A 234 -15.92 21.07 -14.03
C SER A 234 -15.90 22.60 -13.87
N GLY A 235 -15.82 23.31 -15.00
CA GLY A 235 -15.80 24.78 -15.04
C GLY A 235 -14.68 25.38 -14.20
N LEU A 236 -14.99 26.44 -13.43
CA LEU A 236 -14.03 27.09 -12.52
C LEU A 236 -13.63 26.22 -11.31
N ALA A 237 -14.37 25.15 -11.04
CA ALA A 237 -14.09 24.18 -9.97
C ALA A 237 -13.38 22.92 -10.51
N GLY A 238 -12.76 23.01 -11.68
CA GLY A 238 -12.01 21.94 -12.31
C GLY A 238 -10.50 22.15 -12.28
N THR A 239 -9.75 21.06 -12.41
CA THR A 239 -8.29 21.08 -12.64
C THR A 239 -7.91 19.93 -13.56
N SER A 240 -6.80 20.10 -14.27
CA SER A 240 -6.22 19.08 -15.13
C SER A 240 -4.95 18.51 -14.52
N LEU A 241 -4.81 17.19 -14.55
CA LEU A 241 -3.62 16.47 -14.15
C LEU A 241 -2.92 15.90 -15.38
N VAL A 242 -1.60 16.05 -15.44
CA VAL A 242 -0.78 15.42 -16.48
C VAL A 242 -0.65 13.93 -16.17
N VAL A 243 -0.83 13.09 -17.18
CA VAL A 243 -0.68 11.64 -17.09
C VAL A 243 0.57 11.22 -17.86
N LEU A 244 1.55 10.65 -17.17
CA LEU A 244 2.74 10.05 -17.78
C LEU A 244 2.59 8.54 -17.89
N GLY A 245 2.67 8.03 -19.11
CA GLY A 245 2.57 6.61 -19.41
C GLY A 245 3.93 5.92 -19.60
N GLN A 246 4.07 4.71 -19.09
CA GLN A 246 5.13 3.77 -19.42
C GLN A 246 4.51 2.46 -19.90
N ALA A 247 5.00 1.93 -21.01
CA ALA A 247 4.61 0.69 -21.64
C ALA A 247 5.79 -0.29 -21.67
N LYS A 248 5.56 -1.52 -21.21
CA LYS A 248 6.54 -2.62 -21.30
C LYS A 248 5.90 -3.92 -21.79
N CYS A 249 6.14 -4.23 -23.05
CA CYS A 249 5.95 -5.58 -23.58
C CYS A 249 7.11 -6.48 -23.13
N VAL A 250 6.83 -7.35 -22.16
CA VAL A 250 7.75 -8.34 -21.57
C VAL A 250 7.14 -9.73 -21.65
N LYS A 251 7.93 -10.77 -21.38
CA LYS A 251 7.40 -12.14 -21.30
C LYS A 251 6.32 -12.21 -20.22
N LEU A 252 5.31 -13.06 -20.43
CA LEU A 252 4.13 -13.16 -19.55
C LEU A 252 4.47 -13.61 -18.11
N ASP A 253 5.58 -14.33 -17.95
CA ASP A 253 6.11 -14.77 -16.66
C ASP A 253 6.97 -13.72 -15.96
N SER A 254 7.30 -12.62 -16.64
CA SER A 254 8.14 -11.54 -16.09
C SER A 254 7.40 -10.72 -15.04
N LEU A 255 8.19 -10.16 -14.12
CA LEU A 255 7.71 -9.29 -13.06
C LEU A 255 8.34 -7.91 -13.18
N VAL A 256 7.50 -6.88 -13.09
CA VAL A 256 7.93 -5.49 -12.95
C VAL A 256 8.34 -5.26 -11.49
N THR A 257 9.55 -4.72 -11.32
CA THR A 257 10.17 -4.47 -10.01
C THR A 257 9.82 -3.09 -9.46
N ALA A 258 10.07 -2.88 -8.17
CA ALA A 258 9.83 -1.59 -7.50
C ALA A 258 10.68 -0.48 -8.14
N GLU A 259 11.96 -0.75 -8.43
CA GLU A 259 12.86 0.18 -9.11
C GLU A 259 12.31 0.68 -10.46
N GLN A 260 11.71 -0.23 -11.25
CA GLN A 260 11.12 0.13 -12.54
C GLN A 260 9.92 1.08 -12.38
N ILE A 261 9.09 0.86 -11.37
CA ILE A 261 7.96 1.76 -11.03
C ILE A 261 8.50 3.09 -10.51
N ALA A 262 9.45 3.06 -9.57
CA ALA A 262 10.07 4.23 -8.97
C ALA A 262 10.71 5.14 -10.04
N ARG A 263 11.29 4.57 -11.10
CA ARG A 263 11.82 5.36 -12.23
C ARG A 263 10.73 6.16 -12.96
N VAL A 264 9.49 5.68 -13.03
CA VAL A 264 8.38 6.46 -13.60
C VAL A 264 7.94 7.53 -12.60
N VAL A 265 7.77 7.15 -11.33
CA VAL A 265 7.32 8.04 -10.25
C VAL A 265 8.28 9.21 -10.04
N ALA A 266 9.59 8.98 -10.13
CA ALA A 266 10.63 10.00 -9.98
C ALA A 266 10.53 11.16 -11.00
N ARG A 267 9.75 10.99 -12.07
CA ARG A 267 9.52 12.02 -13.10
C ARG A 267 8.25 12.82 -12.87
N LEU A 268 7.37 12.35 -11.98
CA LEU A 268 6.11 13.00 -11.70
C LEU A 268 6.36 14.30 -10.94
N ARG A 269 5.71 15.37 -11.39
CA ARG A 269 5.66 16.66 -10.69
C ARG A 269 4.37 16.76 -9.88
N ARG A 270 4.23 17.82 -9.09
CA ARG A 270 2.96 18.11 -8.41
C ARG A 270 1.84 18.24 -9.45
N GLY A 271 0.72 17.56 -9.21
CA GLY A 271 -0.41 17.51 -10.15
C GLY A 271 -0.21 16.54 -11.31
N TRP A 272 0.78 15.64 -11.25
CA TRP A 272 0.99 14.61 -12.26
C TRP A 272 0.71 13.24 -11.67
N ILE A 273 0.21 12.32 -12.49
CA ILE A 273 0.04 10.91 -12.15
C ILE A 273 0.73 10.04 -13.20
N GLY A 274 1.12 8.83 -12.80
CA GLY A 274 1.69 7.84 -13.69
C GLY A 274 0.66 6.80 -14.13
N VAL A 275 0.95 6.14 -15.26
CA VAL A 275 0.33 4.86 -15.64
C VAL A 275 1.45 3.93 -16.11
N TYR A 276 1.51 2.73 -15.56
CA TYR A 276 2.40 1.67 -16.04
C TYR A 276 1.56 0.59 -16.68
N VAL A 277 1.85 0.23 -17.94
CA VAL A 277 1.15 -0.82 -18.68
C VAL A 277 2.16 -1.91 -19.05
N THR A 278 1.81 -3.16 -18.78
CA THR A 278 2.68 -4.29 -19.13
C THR A 278 1.90 -5.53 -19.52
N THR A 279 2.51 -6.38 -20.36
CA THR A 279 2.03 -7.74 -20.63
C THR A 279 2.36 -8.72 -19.50
N GLY A 280 3.26 -8.34 -18.57
CA GLY A 280 3.64 -9.14 -17.40
C GLY A 280 2.76 -8.86 -16.17
N ALA A 281 3.35 -9.08 -14.98
CA ALA A 281 2.71 -8.77 -13.70
C ALA A 281 3.62 -7.90 -12.82
N TYR A 282 3.08 -7.34 -11.74
CA TYR A 282 3.83 -6.55 -10.76
C TYR A 282 4.22 -7.40 -9.55
N SER A 283 5.48 -7.30 -9.14
CA SER A 283 5.96 -7.99 -7.96
C SER A 283 5.25 -7.49 -6.69
N VAL A 284 5.10 -8.37 -5.69
CA VAL A 284 4.51 -8.02 -4.37
C VAL A 284 5.30 -6.88 -3.68
N PRO A 285 6.65 -6.88 -3.68
CA PRO A 285 7.41 -5.74 -3.17
C PRO A 285 7.10 -4.42 -3.88
N ALA A 286 6.97 -4.42 -5.20
CA ALA A 286 6.66 -3.21 -5.97
C ALA A 286 5.30 -2.61 -5.61
N GLN A 287 4.27 -3.45 -5.46
CA GLN A 287 2.95 -3.00 -5.01
C GLN A 287 2.96 -2.54 -3.56
N THR A 288 3.74 -3.21 -2.71
CA THR A 288 3.86 -2.84 -1.29
C THR A 288 4.50 -1.45 -1.17
N GLU A 289 5.61 -1.20 -1.88
CA GLU A 289 6.29 0.09 -1.93
C GLU A 289 5.36 1.18 -2.48
N MET A 290 4.64 0.90 -3.57
CA MET A 290 3.65 1.83 -4.13
C MET A 290 2.61 2.28 -3.09
N VAL A 291 2.12 1.37 -2.25
CA VAL A 291 1.11 1.67 -1.22
C VAL A 291 1.72 2.35 0.00
N GLU A 292 2.90 1.90 0.46
CA GLU A 292 3.61 2.46 1.61
C GLU A 292 4.11 3.88 1.32
N ASP A 293 4.65 4.13 0.12
CA ASP A 293 5.19 5.43 -0.31
C ASP A 293 4.16 6.32 -1.03
N GLN A 294 2.91 5.84 -1.16
CA GLN A 294 1.80 6.57 -1.77
C GLN A 294 2.08 7.07 -3.20
N TYR A 295 2.68 6.21 -4.04
CA TYR A 295 2.99 6.56 -5.42
C TYR A 295 1.72 6.85 -6.22
N PRO A 296 1.60 8.04 -6.86
CA PRO A 296 0.42 8.38 -7.65
C PRO A 296 0.51 7.74 -9.05
N ILE A 297 0.48 6.41 -9.11
CA ILE A 297 0.63 5.62 -10.34
C ILE A 297 -0.43 4.53 -10.45
N VAL A 298 -1.05 4.41 -11.62
CA VAL A 298 -1.97 3.33 -11.98
C VAL A 298 -1.18 2.17 -12.58
N LEU A 299 -1.48 0.94 -12.14
CA LEU A 299 -0.84 -0.28 -12.61
C LEU A 299 -1.81 -1.09 -13.49
N ILE A 300 -1.47 -1.32 -14.75
CA ILE A 300 -2.24 -2.11 -15.72
C ILE A 300 -1.42 -3.36 -16.07
N ASN A 301 -1.79 -4.48 -15.46
CA ASN A 301 -1.13 -5.77 -15.66
C ASN A 301 -1.59 -6.47 -16.96
N GLY A 302 -0.98 -7.61 -17.29
CA GLY A 302 -1.30 -8.35 -18.51
C GLY A 302 -2.75 -8.82 -18.61
N SER A 303 -3.38 -9.20 -17.49
CA SER A 303 -4.80 -9.59 -17.47
C SER A 303 -5.68 -8.39 -17.82
N GLU A 304 -5.49 -7.27 -17.12
CA GLU A 304 -6.24 -6.04 -17.34
C GLU A 304 -6.10 -5.53 -18.78
N LEU A 305 -4.86 -5.54 -19.29
CA LEU A 305 -4.54 -5.19 -20.66
C LEU A 305 -5.32 -6.03 -21.68
N ALA A 306 -5.31 -7.36 -21.52
CA ALA A 306 -6.00 -8.28 -22.41
C ALA A 306 -7.52 -8.08 -22.35
N ARG A 307 -8.07 -7.91 -21.14
CA ARG A 307 -9.49 -7.67 -20.89
C ARG A 307 -9.99 -6.40 -21.57
N GLU A 308 -9.27 -5.30 -21.41
CA GLU A 308 -9.66 -4.01 -21.99
C GLU A 308 -9.54 -4.01 -23.52
N LEU A 309 -8.47 -4.57 -24.08
CA LEU A 309 -8.35 -4.69 -25.54
C LEU A 309 -9.41 -5.59 -26.14
N ARG A 310 -9.72 -6.71 -25.47
CA ARG A 310 -10.83 -7.57 -25.89
C ARG A 310 -12.16 -6.83 -25.84
N SER A 311 -12.37 -5.94 -24.87
CA SER A 311 -13.56 -5.10 -24.85
C SER A 311 -13.59 -4.12 -26.02
N MET A 312 -12.49 -3.43 -26.30
CA MET A 312 -12.38 -2.54 -27.48
C MET A 312 -12.68 -3.29 -28.78
N ALA A 313 -12.14 -4.50 -28.93
CA ALA A 313 -12.39 -5.34 -30.09
C ALA A 313 -13.87 -5.72 -30.23
N ARG A 314 -14.58 -5.98 -29.13
CA ARG A 314 -16.02 -6.28 -29.16
C ARG A 314 -16.86 -5.05 -29.52
N ASP A 315 -16.49 -3.89 -29.01
CA ASP A 315 -17.26 -2.66 -29.19
C ASP A 315 -17.21 -2.19 -30.65
N ASP A 316 -16.02 -2.17 -31.26
CA ASP A 316 -15.80 -1.48 -32.55
C ASP A 316 -15.26 -2.38 -33.68
N HIS A 317 -14.87 -3.62 -33.38
CA HIS A 317 -14.19 -4.51 -34.34
C HIS A 317 -14.81 -5.91 -34.46
N GLY A 318 -16.09 -6.06 -34.07
CA GLY A 318 -16.82 -7.34 -34.21
C GLY A 318 -16.21 -8.51 -33.42
N GLY A 319 -15.39 -8.20 -32.41
CA GLY A 319 -14.64 -9.18 -31.63
C GLY A 319 -13.31 -9.62 -32.26
N ASP A 320 -12.86 -9.05 -33.36
CA ASP A 320 -11.52 -9.33 -33.92
C ASP A 320 -10.44 -8.51 -33.18
N LEU A 321 -9.67 -9.21 -32.35
CA LEU A 321 -8.60 -8.60 -31.56
C LEU A 321 -7.42 -8.16 -32.42
N ALA A 322 -7.09 -8.90 -33.49
CA ALA A 322 -5.97 -8.54 -34.35
C ALA A 322 -6.31 -7.28 -35.17
N ALA A 323 -7.53 -7.20 -35.71
CA ALA A 323 -8.01 -6.01 -36.40
C ALA A 323 -8.04 -4.78 -35.47
N CYS A 324 -8.48 -4.96 -34.22
CA CYS A 324 -8.46 -3.91 -33.21
C CYS A 324 -7.04 -3.40 -32.94
N ILE A 325 -6.08 -4.30 -32.75
CA ILE A 325 -4.67 -3.95 -32.51
C ILE A 325 -4.10 -3.15 -33.69
N GLU A 326 -4.26 -3.65 -34.91
CA GLU A 326 -3.75 -2.99 -36.12
C GLU A 326 -4.39 -1.60 -36.31
N HIS A 327 -5.68 -1.46 -36.02
CA HIS A 327 -6.37 -0.18 -36.06
C HIS A 327 -5.79 0.83 -35.08
N VAL A 328 -5.60 0.44 -33.81
CA VAL A 328 -5.02 1.30 -32.77
C VAL A 328 -3.60 1.74 -33.12
N VAL A 329 -2.77 0.81 -33.60
CA VAL A 329 -1.38 1.11 -34.00
C VAL A 329 -1.37 2.12 -35.16
N THR A 330 -2.15 1.85 -36.21
CA THR A 330 -2.20 2.71 -37.41
C THR A 330 -2.69 4.14 -37.09
N GLN A 331 -3.69 4.28 -36.22
CA GLN A 331 -4.17 5.61 -35.81
C GLN A 331 -3.11 6.41 -35.04
N ARG A 332 -2.33 5.74 -34.19
CA ARG A 332 -1.39 6.40 -33.27
C ARG A 332 0.00 6.65 -33.84
N GLU A 333 0.39 6.03 -34.95
CA GLU A 333 1.64 6.36 -35.65
C GLU A 333 1.72 7.86 -36.04
N THR A 334 0.58 8.50 -36.29
CA THR A 334 0.51 9.93 -36.64
C THR A 334 0.65 10.88 -35.45
N ALA A 335 0.60 10.37 -34.21
CA ALA A 335 0.57 11.16 -32.97
C ALA A 335 1.91 11.18 -32.23
N VAL A 336 3.03 10.88 -32.88
CA VAL A 336 4.37 10.92 -32.25
C VAL A 336 4.93 12.35 -32.29
N THR A 337 5.10 12.98 -31.12
CA THR A 337 5.59 14.37 -31.03
C THR A 337 6.75 14.53 -30.06
N ASN A 338 7.51 15.63 -30.22
CA ASN A 338 8.59 16.01 -29.31
C ASN A 338 8.18 17.22 -28.46
N ARG A 339 7.10 17.07 -27.72
CA ARG A 339 6.53 18.09 -26.83
C ARG A 339 6.80 17.75 -25.38
N ARG A 340 6.90 18.77 -24.53
CA ARG A 340 7.01 18.58 -23.08
C ARG A 340 5.67 18.12 -22.52
N PRO A 341 5.63 17.19 -21.54
CA PRO A 341 4.36 16.66 -21.06
C PRO A 341 3.41 17.72 -20.49
N GLU A 342 3.93 18.79 -19.89
CA GLU A 342 3.12 19.93 -19.40
C GLU A 342 2.33 20.65 -20.49
N GLU A 343 2.72 20.55 -21.76
CA GLU A 343 2.04 21.23 -22.86
C GLU A 343 0.62 20.68 -23.13
N ILE A 344 0.28 19.49 -22.61
CA ILE A 344 -1.06 18.92 -22.75
C ILE A 344 -2.13 19.69 -21.94
N LEU A 345 -1.68 20.52 -20.99
CA LEU A 345 -2.54 21.40 -20.22
C LEU A 345 -2.99 22.64 -21.01
N LEU A 346 -2.43 22.87 -22.20
CA LEU A 346 -2.76 23.99 -23.08
C LEU A 346 -3.81 23.64 -24.14
N GLU A 347 -4.09 22.34 -24.30
CA GLU A 347 -5.18 21.82 -25.15
C GLU A 347 -6.52 21.88 -24.42
#